data_AF-A0A3C1P9C2-F1
#
_entry.id   AF-A0A3C1P9C2-F1
#
_cell.length_a   1.000
_cell.length_b   1.000
_cell.length_c   1.000
_cell.angle_alpha   90.00
_cell.angle_beta   90.00
_cell.angle_gamma   90.00
#
_symmetry.space_group_name_H-M   'P 1'
#
loop_
_entity.id
_entity.type
_entity.pdbx_description
1 polymer ?
#
loop_
_entity_poly.entity_id
_entity_poly.type
_entity_poly.pdbx_seq_one_letter_code
_entity_poly.pdbx_strand_id
1 'polypeptide(L)'
;MNQSLIAEAETCLQQSIRFYHGKPVGTVAAADKVLLEEQLNYNECFIRDFFPCGLAFLIQGKREIVKNFLEVTLGLQLDWENPISGSGLFAQVRKSLLTQDHENEEWVRPGQGLMPASFLVINQQEIKADFGQRAIGRVTPVDSGLWWIFLLNVYEKACDQANVPEEKIAHRPEFQRGIKLLLELCLAKRFDMNPTMLVPEGAFMIDRRMGVYGHPIEIQALFYIALKSGLGLLNSEDIQALDLESRLDKLVKYIRYQYWLDPVLLRRVYRYQTEEFGETALNKFNIYANAVPDWVLRWLDRKGGYLVGNVGVGWMDFRFFSQGNLLSIISALTTDKQSEAILTLIEQQWSSLIGEMPMKICYPAVMGRDWEIITGCDPKNVPWSYHNGGNWPVLIWSLVAASLKMGQANIAQGAIAIAEKYLANDQWPEYYDDQDGKIIGRQARLYQTWTISGYLVAQYLLQNPQHLELI
;
A
#
# COMPACT_ATOMS: atom_id res chain seq x y z
N MET A 1 3.90 -22.80 -16.04
CA MET A 1 2.72 -22.26 -15.33
C MET A 1 1.99 -23.41 -14.68
N ASN A 2 1.69 -23.29 -13.40
CA ASN A 2 1.00 -24.33 -12.65
C ASN A 2 -0.52 -24.08 -12.68
N GLN A 3 -1.20 -24.54 -13.74
CA GLN A 3 -2.64 -24.32 -13.93
C GLN A 3 -3.49 -24.87 -12.76
N SER A 4 -3.05 -25.96 -12.12
CA SER A 4 -3.71 -26.51 -10.95
C SER A 4 -3.67 -25.54 -9.77
N LEU A 5 -2.52 -24.91 -9.54
CA LEU A 5 -2.32 -23.94 -8.46
C LEU A 5 -3.14 -22.66 -8.67
N ILE A 6 -3.24 -22.20 -9.92
CA ILE A 6 -4.08 -21.05 -10.28
C ILE A 6 -5.55 -21.35 -9.98
N ALA A 7 -6.07 -22.52 -10.40
CA ALA A 7 -7.45 -22.91 -10.14
C ALA A 7 -7.77 -23.07 -8.64
N GLU A 8 -6.83 -23.58 -7.85
CA GLU A 8 -6.94 -23.62 -6.39
C GLU A 8 -7.02 -22.20 -5.80
N ALA A 9 -6.09 -21.32 -6.17
CA ALA A 9 -6.05 -19.94 -5.72
C ALA A 9 -7.33 -19.17 -6.10
N GLU A 10 -7.85 -19.35 -7.32
CA GLU A 10 -9.14 -18.79 -7.75
C GLU A 10 -10.29 -19.27 -6.86
N THR A 11 -10.31 -20.57 -6.52
CA THR A 11 -11.31 -21.14 -5.63
C THR A 11 -11.25 -20.52 -4.23
N CYS A 12 -10.05 -20.37 -3.67
CA CYS A 12 -9.86 -19.71 -2.38
C CYS A 12 -10.30 -18.23 -2.42
N LEU A 13 -9.97 -17.50 -3.49
CA LEU A 13 -10.42 -16.12 -3.68
C LEU A 13 -11.95 -16.03 -3.74
N GLN A 14 -12.64 -16.94 -4.45
CA GLN A 14 -14.11 -16.95 -4.48
C GLN A 14 -14.72 -17.21 -3.10
N GLN A 15 -14.12 -18.11 -2.31
CA GLN A 15 -14.60 -18.42 -0.94
C GLN A 15 -14.41 -17.26 0.04
N SER A 16 -13.48 -16.33 -0.23
CA SER A 16 -13.24 -15.16 0.61
C SER A 16 -14.31 -14.06 0.47
N ILE A 17 -15.17 -14.12 -0.56
CA ILE A 17 -16.13 -13.07 -0.88
C ILE A 17 -17.13 -12.86 0.27
N ARG A 18 -17.48 -11.61 0.52
CA ARG A 18 -18.54 -11.20 1.45
C ARG A 18 -19.69 -10.52 0.72
N PHE A 19 -20.90 -10.82 1.19
CA PHE A 19 -22.13 -10.37 0.58
C PHE A 19 -22.91 -9.47 1.52
N TYR A 20 -23.42 -8.35 1.01
CA TYR A 20 -24.30 -7.43 1.69
C TYR A 20 -25.58 -7.27 0.85
N HIS A 21 -26.73 -7.61 1.44
CA HIS A 21 -28.01 -7.72 0.74
C HIS A 21 -27.92 -8.51 -0.59
N GLY A 22 -27.21 -9.64 -0.56
CA GLY A 22 -27.03 -10.52 -1.72
C GLY A 22 -26.03 -10.02 -2.78
N LYS A 23 -25.44 -8.82 -2.61
CA LYS A 23 -24.42 -8.28 -3.52
C LYS A 23 -23.01 -8.54 -3.02
N PRO A 24 -22.05 -8.94 -3.86
CA PRO A 24 -20.66 -9.10 -3.44
C PRO A 24 -20.06 -7.71 -3.20
N VAL A 25 -19.52 -7.48 -2.00
CA VAL A 25 -19.05 -6.15 -1.56
C VAL A 25 -17.58 -6.10 -1.14
N GLY A 26 -16.88 -7.23 -1.12
CA GLY A 26 -15.48 -7.30 -0.72
C GLY A 26 -15.02 -8.73 -0.46
N THR A 27 -13.82 -8.86 0.06
CA THR A 27 -13.23 -10.13 0.50
C THR A 27 -12.68 -9.99 1.91
N VAL A 28 -12.78 -11.03 2.74
CA VAL A 28 -12.15 -11.02 4.07
C VAL A 28 -10.63 -11.02 3.98
N ALA A 29 -9.95 -10.56 5.04
CA ALA A 29 -8.50 -10.61 5.13
C ALA A 29 -7.97 -12.06 5.10
N ALA A 30 -8.58 -12.95 5.89
CA ALA A 30 -8.24 -14.38 5.91
C ALA A 30 -9.49 -15.27 5.93
N ALA A 31 -9.44 -16.38 5.19
CA ALA A 31 -10.45 -17.44 5.21
C ALA A 31 -10.04 -18.62 6.11
N ASP A 32 -9.23 -18.35 7.14
CA ASP A 32 -8.75 -19.35 8.08
C ASP A 32 -9.91 -19.98 8.90
N LYS A 33 -9.85 -21.29 9.12
CA LYS A 33 -10.89 -22.05 9.86
C LYS A 33 -10.62 -22.03 11.37
N VAL A 34 -10.46 -20.84 11.92
CA VAL A 34 -10.29 -20.62 13.38
C VAL A 34 -11.61 -20.27 14.05
N LEU A 35 -11.67 -20.46 15.37
CA LEU A 35 -12.83 -20.08 16.20
C LEU A 35 -13.12 -18.58 16.04
N LEU A 36 -14.40 -18.19 16.08
CA LEU A 36 -14.83 -16.80 15.86
C LEU A 36 -14.11 -15.80 16.80
N GLU A 37 -13.89 -16.21 18.05
CA GLU A 37 -13.19 -15.42 19.08
C GLU A 37 -11.71 -15.18 18.73
N GLU A 38 -11.12 -16.05 17.93
CA GLU A 38 -9.73 -15.99 17.48
C GLU A 38 -9.59 -15.30 16.12
N GLN A 39 -10.68 -14.98 15.42
CA GLN A 39 -10.63 -14.30 14.12
C GLN A 39 -10.19 -12.84 14.21
N LEU A 40 -10.32 -12.20 15.39
CA LEU A 40 -10.05 -10.78 15.59
C LEU A 40 -10.72 -9.93 14.47
N ASN A 41 -9.94 -9.11 13.76
CA ASN A 41 -10.38 -8.33 12.61
C ASN A 41 -10.13 -9.02 11.26
N TYR A 42 -9.54 -10.23 11.22
CA TYR A 42 -9.20 -10.91 9.95
C TYR A 42 -10.43 -11.40 9.16
N ASN A 43 -11.62 -11.37 9.75
CA ASN A 43 -12.89 -11.61 9.08
C ASN A 43 -13.53 -10.34 8.48
N GLU A 44 -12.87 -9.18 8.62
CA GLU A 44 -13.28 -7.92 8.01
C GLU A 44 -12.71 -7.76 6.59
N CYS A 45 -13.32 -6.89 5.80
CA CYS A 45 -12.83 -6.48 4.49
C CYS A 45 -11.93 -5.24 4.65
N PHE A 46 -10.62 -5.39 4.48
CA PHE A 46 -9.67 -4.27 4.51
C PHE A 46 -9.51 -3.63 3.13
N ILE A 47 -9.31 -2.31 3.09
CA ILE A 47 -9.13 -1.60 1.82
C ILE A 47 -7.83 -1.99 1.13
N ARG A 48 -6.73 -2.07 1.88
CA ARG A 48 -5.42 -2.46 1.32
C ARG A 48 -5.42 -3.92 0.83
N ASP A 49 -6.02 -4.85 1.59
CA ASP A 49 -6.10 -6.27 1.25
C ASP A 49 -6.99 -6.51 0.03
N PHE A 50 -8.04 -5.71 -0.13
CA PHE A 50 -8.94 -5.82 -1.27
C PHE A 50 -8.31 -5.29 -2.58
N PHE A 51 -7.30 -4.42 -2.55
CA PHE A 51 -6.70 -3.89 -3.77
C PHE A 51 -6.22 -4.99 -4.75
N PRO A 52 -5.36 -5.95 -4.37
CA PRO A 52 -4.97 -7.05 -5.26
C PRO A 52 -6.16 -7.98 -5.61
N CYS A 53 -7.15 -8.13 -4.73
CA CYS A 53 -8.38 -8.85 -5.06
C CYS A 53 -9.17 -8.16 -6.17
N GLY A 54 -9.32 -6.84 -6.07
CA GLY A 54 -9.97 -5.98 -7.06
C GLY A 54 -9.27 -6.09 -8.42
N LEU A 55 -7.93 -6.03 -8.45
CA LEU A 55 -7.16 -6.29 -9.67
C LEU A 55 -7.46 -7.67 -10.26
N ALA A 56 -7.41 -8.73 -9.44
CA ALA A 56 -7.70 -10.08 -9.89
C ALA A 56 -9.11 -10.21 -10.48
N PHE A 57 -10.12 -9.57 -9.87
CA PHE A 57 -11.50 -9.56 -10.37
C PHE A 57 -11.66 -8.75 -11.65
N LEU A 58 -11.05 -7.56 -11.74
CA LEU A 58 -11.10 -6.72 -12.94
C LEU A 58 -10.47 -7.40 -14.14
N ILE A 59 -9.32 -8.05 -13.96
CA ILE A 59 -8.65 -8.82 -15.02
C ILE A 59 -9.55 -9.97 -15.53
N GLN A 60 -10.30 -10.61 -14.64
CA GLN A 60 -11.31 -11.63 -14.98
C GLN A 60 -12.62 -11.04 -15.53
N GLY A 61 -12.74 -9.72 -15.67
CA GLY A 61 -13.98 -9.05 -16.11
C GLY A 61 -15.10 -9.00 -15.06
N LYS A 62 -14.84 -9.40 -13.81
CA LYS A 62 -15.79 -9.40 -12.68
C LYS A 62 -15.86 -8.02 -12.02
N ARG A 63 -16.34 -7.01 -12.76
CA ARG A 63 -16.36 -5.59 -12.32
C ARG A 63 -17.33 -5.29 -11.18
N GLU A 64 -18.42 -6.04 -11.06
CA GLU A 64 -19.51 -5.76 -10.10
C GLU A 64 -19.03 -5.69 -8.64
N ILE A 65 -18.22 -6.65 -8.19
CA ILE A 65 -17.69 -6.66 -6.82
C ILE A 65 -16.82 -5.43 -6.52
N VAL A 66 -16.05 -4.95 -7.51
CA VAL A 66 -15.18 -3.78 -7.34
C VAL A 66 -15.99 -2.50 -7.29
N LYS A 67 -16.99 -2.35 -8.19
CA LYS A 67 -17.95 -1.25 -8.13
C LYS A 67 -18.66 -1.20 -6.78
N ASN A 68 -19.18 -2.35 -6.33
CA ASN A 68 -19.90 -2.47 -5.07
C ASN A 68 -19.00 -2.13 -3.88
N PHE A 69 -17.76 -2.62 -3.87
CA PHE A 69 -16.76 -2.28 -2.86
C PHE A 69 -16.53 -0.77 -2.80
N LEU A 70 -16.29 -0.12 -3.96
CA LEU A 70 -16.07 1.32 -4.06
C LEU A 70 -17.28 2.13 -3.55
N GLU A 71 -18.50 1.72 -3.90
CA GLU A 71 -19.75 2.36 -3.41
C GLU A 71 -19.93 2.17 -1.89
N VAL A 72 -19.66 0.97 -1.36
CA VAL A 72 -19.77 0.67 0.08
C VAL A 72 -18.76 1.48 0.88
N THR A 73 -17.48 1.47 0.51
CA THR A 73 -16.45 2.19 1.25
C THR A 73 -16.61 3.70 1.14
N LEU A 74 -17.09 4.22 0.01
CA LEU A 74 -17.47 5.63 -0.11
C LEU A 74 -18.66 5.97 0.79
N GLY A 75 -19.63 5.05 0.91
CA GLY A 75 -20.76 5.19 1.84
C GLY A 75 -20.30 5.25 3.29
N LEU A 76 -19.19 4.58 3.62
CA LEU A 76 -18.52 4.59 4.93
C LEU A 76 -17.64 5.83 5.15
N GLN A 77 -17.13 6.50 4.11
CA GLN A 77 -16.24 7.65 4.25
C GLN A 77 -16.82 8.73 5.16
N LEU A 78 -16.02 9.32 6.04
CA LEU A 78 -16.49 10.34 6.97
C LEU A 78 -16.87 11.66 6.25
N ASP A 79 -18.16 12.03 6.31
CA ASP A 79 -18.73 13.23 5.69
C ASP A 79 -19.89 13.77 6.56
N TRP A 80 -19.57 14.42 7.69
CA TRP A 80 -20.56 14.84 8.70
C TRP A 80 -20.98 16.31 8.65
N GLU A 81 -20.23 17.23 8.04
CA GLU A 81 -20.65 18.65 8.02
C GLU A 81 -21.75 18.90 6.99
N ASN A 82 -21.58 18.39 5.77
CA ASN A 82 -22.55 18.54 4.68
C ASN A 82 -22.70 17.21 3.92
N PRO A 83 -23.34 16.20 4.53
CA PRO A 83 -23.44 14.87 3.94
C PRO A 83 -24.12 14.91 2.58
N ILE A 84 -23.47 14.37 1.54
CA ILE A 84 -24.08 14.27 0.21
C ILE A 84 -25.02 13.06 0.11
N SER A 85 -26.14 13.25 -0.58
CA SER A 85 -27.00 12.15 -1.02
C SER A 85 -26.51 11.57 -2.33
N GLY A 86 -26.75 10.28 -2.56
CA GLY A 86 -26.34 9.60 -3.79
C GLY A 86 -27.27 8.44 -4.10
N SER A 87 -26.79 7.47 -4.87
CA SER A 87 -27.57 6.31 -5.31
C SER A 87 -26.88 4.97 -4.99
N GLY A 88 -27.47 3.85 -5.42
CA GLY A 88 -26.82 2.54 -5.34
C GLY A 88 -26.55 2.04 -3.92
N LEU A 89 -25.47 1.26 -3.76
CA LEU A 89 -25.03 0.78 -2.45
C LEU A 89 -24.50 1.91 -1.57
N PHE A 90 -23.91 2.96 -2.16
CA PHE A 90 -23.48 4.15 -1.44
C PHE A 90 -24.60 4.71 -0.57
N ALA A 91 -25.78 4.95 -1.15
CA ALA A 91 -26.92 5.52 -0.43
C ALA A 91 -27.44 4.59 0.68
N GLN A 92 -27.43 3.28 0.45
CA GLN A 92 -27.87 2.29 1.45
C GLN A 92 -26.96 2.29 2.67
N VAL A 93 -25.64 2.24 2.44
CA VAL A 93 -24.63 2.24 3.50
C VAL A 93 -24.61 3.59 4.21
N ARG A 94 -24.61 4.71 3.47
CA ARG A 94 -24.62 6.06 4.05
C ARG A 94 -25.79 6.27 5.00
N LYS A 95 -26.99 5.79 4.64
CA LYS A 95 -28.19 5.88 5.49
C LYS A 95 -28.02 5.10 6.80
N SER A 96 -27.42 3.90 6.76
CA SER A 96 -27.18 3.10 7.97
C SER A 96 -26.17 3.74 8.94
N LEU A 97 -25.18 4.48 8.44
CA LEU A 97 -24.22 5.19 9.29
C LEU A 97 -24.83 6.39 9.99
N LEU A 98 -25.64 7.19 9.29
CA LEU A 98 -26.29 8.36 9.88
C LEU A 98 -27.26 8.00 11.02
N THR A 99 -27.72 6.74 11.09
CA THR A 99 -28.55 6.23 12.18
C THR A 99 -27.78 5.61 13.33
N GLN A 100 -26.47 5.41 13.20
CA GLN A 100 -25.63 4.96 14.30
C GLN A 100 -25.22 6.19 15.10
N ASP A 101 -25.63 6.25 16.37
CA ASP A 101 -25.19 7.30 17.29
C ASP A 101 -23.66 7.23 17.39
N HIS A 102 -23.00 8.17 16.74
CA HIS A 102 -21.61 8.49 17.02
C HIS A 102 -21.58 9.29 18.33
N GLU A 103 -21.97 8.66 19.44
CA GLU A 103 -21.51 9.08 20.77
C GLU A 103 -20.00 8.95 20.74
N ASN A 104 -19.36 10.03 20.27
CA ASN A 104 -17.93 10.17 20.20
C ASN A 104 -17.38 9.88 21.59
N GLU A 105 -16.32 9.09 21.67
CA GLU A 105 -15.36 9.30 22.76
C GLU A 105 -15.05 10.81 22.77
N GLU A 106 -15.35 11.51 23.87
CA GLU A 106 -15.43 12.98 23.98
C GLU A 106 -14.24 13.76 23.39
N TRP A 107 -13.12 13.09 23.11
CA TRP A 107 -11.81 13.67 22.83
C TRP A 107 -11.24 13.35 21.43
N VAL A 108 -11.89 12.51 20.61
CA VAL A 108 -11.37 12.11 19.28
C VAL A 108 -12.42 12.35 18.19
N ARG A 109 -12.15 13.29 17.29
CA ARG A 109 -12.90 13.47 16.04
C ARG A 109 -11.96 13.27 14.85
N PRO A 110 -12.16 12.22 14.03
CA PRO A 110 -11.36 12.02 12.83
C PRO A 110 -11.52 13.19 11.84
N GLY A 111 -10.71 13.25 10.78
CA GLY A 111 -10.87 14.25 9.72
C GLY A 111 -11.96 13.89 8.73
N GLN A 112 -12.60 14.89 8.11
CA GLN A 112 -13.47 14.67 6.95
C GLN A 112 -12.69 14.02 5.81
N GLY A 113 -13.38 13.18 5.04
CA GLY A 113 -12.80 12.45 3.92
C GLY A 113 -12.01 11.19 4.32
N LEU A 114 -11.83 10.94 5.62
CA LEU A 114 -11.14 9.73 6.08
C LEU A 114 -11.92 8.47 5.66
N MET A 115 -11.19 7.54 5.04
CA MET A 115 -11.67 6.21 4.70
C MET A 115 -11.41 5.24 5.85
N PRO A 116 -12.27 4.22 6.06
CA PRO A 116 -12.02 3.21 7.07
C PRO A 116 -10.81 2.34 6.71
N ALA A 117 -10.18 1.74 7.72
CA ALA A 117 -9.20 0.65 7.55
C ALA A 117 -9.90 -0.58 6.95
N SER A 118 -11.02 -0.94 7.56
CA SER A 118 -11.79 -2.14 7.26
C SER A 118 -13.27 -1.96 7.54
N PHE A 119 -14.08 -2.91 7.07
CA PHE A 119 -15.47 -3.03 7.48
C PHE A 119 -15.89 -4.49 7.66
N LEU A 120 -16.78 -4.72 8.62
CA LEU A 120 -17.42 -6.00 8.89
C LEU A 120 -18.83 -6.01 8.31
N VAL A 121 -19.19 -7.09 7.63
CA VAL A 121 -20.58 -7.37 7.23
C VAL A 121 -21.21 -8.34 8.23
N ILE A 122 -22.25 -7.89 8.94
CA ILE A 122 -22.95 -8.67 9.98
C ILE A 122 -24.26 -9.19 9.38
N ASN A 123 -24.47 -10.51 9.45
CA ASN A 123 -25.67 -11.21 8.96
C ASN A 123 -26.07 -10.85 7.51
N GLN A 124 -25.13 -10.40 6.68
CA GLN A 124 -25.36 -9.88 5.32
C GLN A 124 -26.33 -8.68 5.24
N GLN A 125 -26.62 -8.01 6.35
CA GLN A 125 -27.64 -6.95 6.44
C GLN A 125 -27.12 -5.66 7.06
N GLU A 126 -26.05 -5.72 7.85
CA GLU A 126 -25.46 -4.56 8.49
C GLU A 126 -23.97 -4.45 8.15
N ILE A 127 -23.48 -3.21 8.08
CA ILE A 127 -22.06 -2.91 7.87
C ILE A 127 -21.56 -2.07 9.04
N LYS A 128 -20.40 -2.46 9.59
CA LYS A 128 -19.71 -1.72 10.65
C LYS A 128 -18.28 -1.41 10.21
N ALA A 129 -17.93 -0.13 10.17
CA ALA A 129 -16.59 0.33 9.80
C ALA A 129 -15.62 0.34 11.00
N ASP A 130 -14.33 0.13 10.74
CA ASP A 130 -13.23 0.53 11.61
C ASP A 130 -12.41 1.64 10.94
N PHE A 131 -12.33 2.82 11.56
CA PHE A 131 -11.48 3.93 11.15
C PHE A 131 -10.15 3.96 11.93
N GLY A 132 -9.85 2.91 12.69
CA GLY A 132 -8.71 2.83 13.60
C GLY A 132 -9.11 2.90 15.07
N GLN A 133 -10.36 3.24 15.38
CA GLN A 133 -10.84 3.29 16.77
C GLN A 133 -10.93 1.90 17.42
N ARG A 134 -11.06 0.82 16.63
CA ARG A 134 -10.99 -0.56 17.13
C ARG A 134 -9.62 -1.20 16.88
N ALA A 135 -8.73 -0.52 16.14
CA ALA A 135 -7.39 -1.02 15.85
C ALA A 135 -6.50 -1.03 17.10
N ILE A 136 -5.64 -2.05 17.18
CA ILE A 136 -4.63 -2.15 18.23
C ILE A 136 -3.70 -0.93 18.10
N GLY A 137 -3.55 -0.15 19.18
CA GLY A 137 -2.74 1.07 19.17
C GLY A 137 -3.41 2.30 18.55
N ARG A 138 -4.70 2.20 18.15
CA ARG A 138 -5.50 3.31 17.59
C ARG A 138 -4.84 3.98 16.37
N VAL A 139 -4.21 3.18 15.52
CA VAL A 139 -3.52 3.65 14.31
C VAL A 139 -4.50 4.22 13.29
N THR A 140 -4.10 5.31 12.62
CA THR A 140 -4.92 5.94 11.58
C THR A 140 -4.58 5.32 10.22
N PRO A 141 -5.56 4.76 9.48
CA PRO A 141 -5.34 4.10 8.19
C PRO A 141 -5.20 5.12 7.06
N VAL A 142 -4.04 5.80 6.98
CA VAL A 142 -3.81 6.85 5.98
C VAL A 142 -3.77 6.27 4.56
N ASP A 143 -3.23 5.06 4.40
CA ASP A 143 -3.14 4.38 3.11
C ASP A 143 -4.49 3.97 2.51
N SER A 144 -5.50 3.69 3.34
CA SER A 144 -6.83 3.27 2.89
C SER A 144 -7.45 4.18 1.84
N GLY A 145 -7.41 5.50 2.07
CA GLY A 145 -7.95 6.45 1.10
C GLY A 145 -7.15 6.49 -0.20
N LEU A 146 -5.82 6.43 -0.09
CA LEU A 146 -4.93 6.45 -1.25
C LEU A 146 -5.14 5.22 -2.15
N TRP A 147 -5.27 4.04 -1.53
CA TRP A 147 -5.64 2.80 -2.23
C TRP A 147 -7.03 2.87 -2.85
N TRP A 148 -8.00 3.50 -2.19
CA TRP A 148 -9.34 3.66 -2.75
C TRP A 148 -9.37 4.52 -4.01
N ILE A 149 -8.68 5.68 -4.01
CA ILE A 149 -8.55 6.52 -5.22
C ILE A 149 -7.85 5.74 -6.33
N PHE A 150 -6.79 4.99 -5.99
CA PHE A 150 -6.10 4.18 -6.97
C PHE A 150 -7.03 3.12 -7.55
N LEU A 151 -7.73 2.35 -6.72
CA LEU A 151 -8.67 1.32 -7.17
C LEU A 151 -9.80 1.89 -8.04
N LEU A 152 -10.31 3.07 -7.72
CA LEU A 152 -11.31 3.77 -8.55
C LEU A 152 -10.73 4.09 -9.94
N ASN A 153 -9.51 4.61 -10.02
CA ASN A 153 -8.84 4.85 -11.30
C ASN A 153 -8.64 3.57 -12.11
N VAL A 154 -8.23 2.48 -11.45
CA VAL A 154 -8.10 1.17 -12.09
C VAL A 154 -9.46 0.66 -12.60
N TYR A 155 -10.53 0.80 -11.81
CA TYR A 155 -11.89 0.43 -12.18
C TYR A 155 -12.37 1.19 -13.43
N GLU A 156 -12.17 2.50 -13.47
CA GLU A 156 -12.53 3.34 -14.61
C GLU A 156 -11.77 2.94 -15.88
N LYS A 157 -10.46 2.68 -15.77
CA LYS A 157 -9.65 2.13 -16.88
C LYS A 157 -10.16 0.76 -17.35
N ALA A 158 -10.56 -0.12 -16.42
CA ALA A 158 -11.11 -1.42 -16.76
C ALA A 158 -12.46 -1.29 -17.50
N CYS A 159 -13.27 -0.28 -17.17
CA CYS A 159 -14.49 0.03 -17.92
C CYS A 159 -14.17 0.52 -19.34
N ASP A 160 -13.14 1.35 -19.49
CA ASP A 160 -12.67 1.80 -20.82
C ASP A 160 -12.17 0.63 -21.67
N GLN A 161 -11.31 -0.23 -21.12
CA GLN A 161 -10.80 -1.41 -21.83
C GLN A 161 -11.91 -2.40 -22.21
N ALA A 162 -12.96 -2.51 -21.39
CA ALA A 162 -14.11 -3.35 -21.68
C ALA A 162 -15.18 -2.65 -22.56
N ASN A 163 -14.97 -1.38 -22.94
CA ASN A 163 -15.90 -0.57 -23.72
C ASN A 163 -17.31 -0.49 -23.10
N VAL A 164 -17.39 -0.29 -21.79
CA VAL A 164 -18.63 -0.14 -20.99
C VAL A 164 -18.63 1.19 -20.22
N PRO A 165 -18.59 2.35 -20.91
CA PRO A 165 -18.51 3.66 -20.26
C PRO A 165 -19.70 3.96 -19.33
N GLU A 166 -20.84 3.30 -19.51
CA GLU A 166 -22.01 3.39 -18.63
C GLU A 166 -21.80 2.76 -17.25
N GLU A 167 -20.82 1.87 -17.09
CA GLU A 167 -20.45 1.29 -15.79
C GLU A 167 -19.58 2.26 -14.95
N LYS A 168 -19.05 3.33 -15.55
CA LYS A 168 -18.24 4.34 -14.87
C LYS A 168 -19.01 5.05 -13.77
N ILE A 169 -18.31 5.31 -12.66
CA ILE A 169 -18.89 5.85 -11.43
C ILE A 169 -18.17 7.09 -10.91
N ALA A 170 -16.94 7.35 -11.35
CA ALA A 170 -16.13 8.47 -10.83
C ALA A 170 -16.77 9.85 -11.02
N HIS A 171 -17.53 10.05 -12.11
CA HIS A 171 -18.20 11.33 -12.41
C HIS A 171 -19.49 11.56 -11.61
N ARG A 172 -19.97 10.57 -10.83
CA ARG A 172 -21.16 10.75 -10.00
C ARG A 172 -20.88 11.78 -8.90
N PRO A 173 -21.85 12.62 -8.51
CA PRO A 173 -21.64 13.66 -7.50
C PRO A 173 -21.05 13.16 -6.17
N GLU A 174 -21.53 12.01 -5.69
CA GLU A 174 -21.03 11.39 -4.47
C GLU A 174 -19.55 10.96 -4.56
N PHE A 175 -19.11 10.48 -5.74
CA PHE A 175 -17.72 10.10 -5.98
C PHE A 175 -16.82 11.32 -6.11
N GLN A 176 -17.25 12.35 -6.84
CA GLN A 176 -16.52 13.63 -6.93
C GLN A 176 -16.29 14.24 -5.54
N ARG A 177 -17.33 14.28 -4.71
CA ARG A 177 -17.21 14.77 -3.33
C ARG A 177 -16.25 13.90 -2.52
N GLY A 178 -16.34 12.58 -2.63
CA GLY A 178 -15.48 11.68 -1.86
C GLY A 178 -14.00 11.79 -2.20
N ILE A 179 -13.67 11.88 -3.50
CA ILE A 179 -12.31 12.12 -3.97
C ILE A 179 -11.82 13.48 -3.47
N LYS A 180 -12.64 14.52 -3.59
CA LYS A 180 -12.30 15.88 -3.14
C LYS A 180 -11.98 15.92 -1.64
N LEU A 181 -12.88 15.44 -0.79
CA LEU A 181 -12.69 15.46 0.67
C LEU A 181 -11.41 14.71 1.09
N LEU A 182 -11.13 13.58 0.45
CA LEU A 182 -9.94 12.80 0.73
C LEU A 182 -8.66 13.54 0.31
N LEU A 183 -8.65 14.15 -0.88
CA LEU A 183 -7.49 14.93 -1.33
C LEU A 183 -7.31 16.22 -0.51
N GLU A 184 -8.39 16.88 -0.07
CA GLU A 184 -8.34 18.00 0.88
C GLU A 184 -7.66 17.58 2.20
N LEU A 185 -8.01 16.41 2.73
CA LEU A 185 -7.38 15.87 3.93
C LEU A 185 -5.88 15.61 3.73
N CYS A 186 -5.48 15.06 2.59
CA CYS A 186 -4.06 14.82 2.24
C CYS A 186 -3.28 16.11 2.00
N LEU A 187 -3.93 17.15 1.46
CA LEU A 187 -3.33 18.43 1.08
C LEU A 187 -3.44 19.50 2.16
N ALA A 188 -4.07 19.17 3.29
CA ALA A 188 -4.32 20.09 4.39
C ALA A 188 -3.06 20.87 4.76
N LYS A 189 -3.19 22.20 4.84
CA LYS A 189 -2.08 23.09 5.20
C LYS A 189 -1.63 22.78 6.62
N ARG A 190 -0.34 22.54 6.79
CA ARG A 190 0.32 22.28 8.08
C ARG A 190 1.57 23.17 8.19
N PHE A 191 2.24 23.10 9.33
CA PHE A 191 3.55 23.74 9.53
C PHE A 191 4.68 23.07 8.73
N ASP A 192 4.44 21.86 8.21
CA ASP A 192 5.39 21.17 7.35
C ASP A 192 5.53 21.89 6.01
N MET A 193 6.77 22.16 5.61
CA MET A 193 7.12 22.87 4.38
C MET A 193 7.43 21.92 3.22
N ASN A 194 7.53 20.60 3.48
CA ASN A 194 7.83 19.62 2.46
C ASN A 194 6.59 19.30 1.63
N PRO A 195 6.75 18.93 0.34
CA PRO A 195 5.62 18.53 -0.50
C PRO A 195 5.07 17.14 -0.13
N THR A 196 5.78 16.38 0.72
CA THR A 196 5.42 15.05 1.22
C THR A 196 4.28 15.11 2.23
N MET A 197 3.60 13.98 2.43
CA MET A 197 2.57 13.84 3.44
C MET A 197 3.19 13.40 4.78
N LEU A 198 2.87 14.16 5.83
CA LEU A 198 3.26 13.86 7.22
C LEU A 198 2.27 12.89 7.86
N VAL A 199 2.77 11.74 8.33
CA VAL A 199 1.96 10.69 8.97
C VAL A 199 2.51 10.26 10.33
N PRO A 200 1.65 9.74 11.23
CA PRO A 200 2.08 9.10 12.46
C PRO A 200 2.75 7.73 12.19
N GLU A 201 3.24 7.08 13.24
CA GLU A 201 3.62 5.66 13.19
C GLU A 201 2.44 4.78 12.76
N GLY A 202 2.74 3.63 12.14
CA GLY A 202 1.72 2.62 11.89
C GLY A 202 0.64 3.03 10.86
N ALA A 203 0.92 3.98 9.96
CA ALA A 203 -0.11 4.65 9.16
C ALA A 203 -0.41 3.99 7.80
N PHE A 204 0.19 2.84 7.49
CA PHE A 204 0.03 2.13 6.21
C PHE A 204 0.05 0.61 6.41
N MET A 205 0.43 -0.19 5.40
CA MET A 205 0.57 -1.66 5.51
C MET A 205 1.31 -2.07 6.79
N ILE A 206 2.39 -1.37 7.13
CA ILE A 206 3.02 -1.45 8.44
C ILE A 206 2.14 -0.66 9.43
N ASP A 207 1.21 -1.37 10.07
CA ASP A 207 0.21 -0.80 11.00
C ASP A 207 0.63 -0.85 12.47
N ARG A 208 1.95 -0.95 12.71
CA ARG A 208 2.58 -1.02 14.04
C ARG A 208 3.78 -0.10 14.10
N ARG A 209 4.24 0.23 15.31
CA ARG A 209 5.40 1.11 15.52
C ARG A 209 6.67 0.46 14.97
N MET A 210 7.26 1.08 13.94
CA MET A 210 8.42 0.53 13.21
C MET A 210 9.43 1.59 12.78
N GLY A 211 9.35 2.80 13.33
CA GLY A 211 10.18 3.94 12.93
C GLY A 211 9.74 4.50 11.58
N VAL A 212 8.44 4.43 11.27
CA VAL A 212 7.89 4.82 9.96
C VAL A 212 6.99 6.05 10.03
N TYR A 213 7.08 6.83 11.11
CA TYR A 213 6.49 8.17 11.20
C TYR A 213 7.19 9.17 10.27
N GLY A 214 6.60 10.36 10.08
CA GLY A 214 7.22 11.38 9.24
C GLY A 214 6.78 11.21 7.80
N HIS A 215 7.71 10.84 6.92
CA HIS A 215 7.49 10.80 5.48
C HIS A 215 7.90 9.44 4.86
N PRO A 216 7.25 8.33 5.24
CA PRO A 216 7.63 7.01 4.73
C PRO A 216 7.36 6.90 3.23
N ILE A 217 8.30 6.32 2.48
CA ILE A 217 8.27 6.26 1.01
C ILE A 217 7.02 5.57 0.46
N GLU A 218 6.48 4.57 1.17
CA GLU A 218 5.25 3.88 0.76
C GLU A 218 4.05 4.84 0.69
N ILE A 219 3.86 5.66 1.73
CA ILE A 219 2.85 6.71 1.74
C ILE A 219 3.12 7.73 0.63
N GLN A 220 4.37 8.13 0.41
CA GLN A 220 4.66 9.15 -0.61
C GLN A 220 4.40 8.63 -2.03
N ALA A 221 4.71 7.36 -2.30
CA ALA A 221 4.42 6.70 -3.57
C ALA A 221 2.90 6.58 -3.79
N LEU A 222 2.15 6.15 -2.76
CA LEU A 222 0.69 6.08 -2.81
C LEU A 222 0.04 7.46 -2.95
N PHE A 223 0.59 8.48 -2.28
CA PHE A 223 0.11 9.85 -2.38
C PHE A 223 0.32 10.41 -3.79
N TYR A 224 1.48 10.16 -4.38
CA TYR A 224 1.73 10.47 -5.79
C TYR A 224 0.70 9.80 -6.72
N ILE A 225 0.43 8.51 -6.52
CA ILE A 225 -0.57 7.76 -7.30
C ILE A 225 -1.97 8.37 -7.13
N ALA A 226 -2.36 8.70 -5.91
CA ALA A 226 -3.66 9.30 -5.62
C ALA A 226 -3.81 10.68 -6.26
N LEU A 227 -2.79 11.54 -6.21
CA LEU A 227 -2.79 12.84 -6.89
C LEU A 227 -2.89 12.70 -8.41
N LYS A 228 -2.08 11.80 -8.99
CA LYS A 228 -2.10 11.51 -10.44
C LYS A 228 -3.46 10.96 -10.89
N SER A 229 -4.05 10.08 -10.09
CA SER A 229 -5.40 9.55 -10.33
C SER A 229 -6.46 10.65 -10.19
N GLY A 230 -6.32 11.54 -9.19
CA GLY A 230 -7.20 12.69 -9.00
C GLY A 230 -7.26 13.61 -10.23
N LEU A 231 -6.13 13.84 -10.92
CA LEU A 231 -6.10 14.60 -12.18
C LEU A 231 -6.96 13.98 -13.30
N GLY A 232 -7.09 12.66 -13.32
CA GLY A 232 -7.90 11.94 -14.32
C GLY A 232 -9.36 11.74 -13.92
N LEU A 233 -9.68 11.83 -12.62
CA LEU A 233 -10.99 11.50 -12.08
C LEU A 233 -11.84 12.73 -11.71
N LEU A 234 -11.21 13.82 -11.24
CA LEU A 234 -11.92 15.02 -10.81
C LEU A 234 -12.28 15.94 -11.99
N ASN A 235 -13.33 16.74 -11.78
CA ASN A 235 -13.64 17.87 -12.64
C ASN A 235 -12.56 18.97 -12.56
N SER A 236 -12.48 19.81 -13.59
CA SER A 236 -11.43 20.84 -13.70
C SER A 236 -11.47 21.90 -12.59
N GLU A 237 -12.65 22.21 -12.04
CA GLU A 237 -12.79 23.20 -10.96
C GLU A 237 -12.12 22.68 -9.68
N ASP A 238 -12.39 21.43 -9.30
CA ASP A 238 -11.79 20.81 -8.12
C ASP A 238 -10.29 20.57 -8.28
N ILE A 239 -9.82 20.23 -9.48
CA ILE A 239 -8.37 20.10 -9.78
C ILE A 239 -7.66 21.43 -9.51
N GLN A 240 -8.23 22.55 -9.95
CA GLN A 240 -7.66 23.89 -9.74
C GLN A 240 -7.76 24.31 -8.27
N ALA A 241 -8.90 24.07 -7.62
CA ALA A 241 -9.11 24.43 -6.22
C ALA A 241 -8.12 23.74 -5.27
N LEU A 242 -7.73 22.50 -5.60
CA LEU A 242 -6.78 21.70 -4.82
C LEU A 242 -5.31 21.93 -5.20
N ASP A 243 -5.02 22.68 -6.27
CA ASP A 243 -3.66 22.91 -6.79
C ASP A 243 -2.88 21.59 -7.05
N LEU A 244 -3.57 20.58 -7.59
CA LEU A 244 -3.04 19.21 -7.71
C LEU A 244 -1.76 19.14 -8.56
N GLU A 245 -1.73 19.85 -9.70
CA GLU A 245 -0.59 19.82 -10.63
C GLU A 245 0.69 20.37 -9.99
N SER A 246 0.59 21.50 -9.31
CA SER A 246 1.69 22.13 -8.57
C SER A 246 2.20 21.25 -7.43
N ARG A 247 1.30 20.62 -6.66
CA ARG A 247 1.70 19.65 -5.64
C ARG A 247 2.43 18.46 -6.26
N LEU A 248 1.88 17.90 -7.33
CA LEU A 248 2.43 16.73 -8.01
C LEU A 248 3.85 17.00 -8.54
N ASP A 249 4.07 18.13 -9.22
CA ASP A 249 5.38 18.53 -9.74
C ASP A 249 6.43 18.65 -8.62
N LYS A 250 6.07 19.33 -7.51
CA LYS A 250 6.95 19.47 -6.34
C LYS A 250 7.27 18.12 -5.70
N LEU A 251 6.28 17.26 -5.53
CA LEU A 251 6.45 15.93 -4.94
C LEU A 251 7.37 15.05 -5.79
N VAL A 252 7.16 15.01 -7.11
CA VAL A 252 8.00 14.24 -8.04
C VAL A 252 9.45 14.65 -7.96
N LYS A 253 9.72 15.97 -8.03
CA LYS A 253 11.08 16.49 -7.90
C LYS A 253 11.65 16.11 -6.54
N TYR A 254 10.91 16.36 -5.46
CA TYR A 254 11.39 16.09 -4.10
C TYR A 254 11.76 14.62 -3.89
N ILE A 255 10.88 13.67 -4.27
CA ILE A 255 11.16 12.24 -4.11
C ILE A 255 12.38 11.82 -4.95
N ARG A 256 12.43 12.20 -6.24
CA ARG A 256 13.53 11.81 -7.13
C ARG A 256 14.89 12.33 -6.68
N TYR A 257 14.95 13.46 -5.98
CA TYR A 257 16.20 14.07 -5.53
C TYR A 257 16.56 13.77 -4.07
N GLN A 258 15.59 13.81 -3.16
CA GLN A 258 15.85 13.71 -1.71
C GLN A 258 15.78 12.28 -1.20
N TYR A 259 15.00 11.40 -1.82
CA TYR A 259 14.88 10.00 -1.39
C TYR A 259 15.81 9.06 -2.14
N TRP A 260 16.25 9.44 -3.35
CA TRP A 260 17.09 8.59 -4.17
C TRP A 260 18.44 8.36 -3.50
N LEU A 261 18.83 7.09 -3.34
CA LEU A 261 20.14 6.68 -2.86
C LEU A 261 20.75 5.72 -3.88
N ASP A 262 21.89 6.13 -4.42
CA ASP A 262 22.77 5.29 -5.22
C ASP A 262 24.20 5.34 -4.62
N PRO A 263 25.15 4.54 -5.12
CA PRO A 263 26.52 4.54 -4.63
C PRO A 263 27.21 5.91 -4.70
N VAL A 264 26.86 6.76 -5.67
CA VAL A 264 27.43 8.10 -5.82
C VAL A 264 26.93 9.00 -4.70
N LEU A 265 25.62 9.01 -4.45
CA LEU A 265 25.03 9.80 -3.39
C LEU A 265 25.40 9.26 -2.01
N LEU A 266 25.43 7.94 -1.80
CA LEU A 266 25.85 7.33 -0.55
C LEU A 266 27.26 7.76 -0.16
N ARG A 267 28.20 7.77 -1.11
CA ARG A 267 29.57 8.30 -0.88
C ARG A 267 29.58 9.79 -0.60
N ARG A 268 28.62 10.56 -1.13
CA ARG A 268 28.48 12.00 -0.84
C ARG A 268 27.97 12.21 0.58
N VAL A 269 26.91 11.50 0.97
CA VAL A 269 26.33 11.56 2.32
C VAL A 269 27.37 11.15 3.37
N TYR A 270 28.13 10.09 3.10
CA TYR A 270 29.24 9.64 3.96
C TYR A 270 30.35 10.70 4.15
N ARG A 271 30.39 11.72 3.28
CA ARG A 271 31.38 12.81 3.29
C ARG A 271 30.77 14.18 3.58
N TYR A 272 29.49 14.24 3.97
CA TYR A 272 28.83 15.51 4.24
C TYR A 272 29.56 16.29 5.32
N GLN A 273 29.68 17.61 5.09
CA GLN A 273 29.90 18.54 6.16
C GLN A 273 28.56 18.79 6.85
N THR A 274 28.59 18.99 8.16
CA THR A 274 27.41 19.32 8.96
C THR A 274 27.37 20.81 9.23
N GLU A 275 26.21 21.30 9.69
CA GLU A 275 25.99 22.72 9.99
C GLU A 275 26.09 23.65 8.77
N GLU A 276 25.76 23.12 7.58
CA GLU A 276 25.64 23.93 6.37
C GLU A 276 24.39 24.84 6.45
N PHE A 277 24.59 26.15 6.24
CA PHE A 277 23.51 27.15 6.22
C PHE A 277 23.47 27.87 4.86
N GLY A 278 22.25 28.12 4.36
CA GLY A 278 22.00 28.89 3.14
C GLY A 278 21.39 28.06 2.00
N GLU A 279 20.90 28.75 0.97
CA GLU A 279 20.17 28.16 -0.15
C GLU A 279 21.01 27.19 -1.00
N THR A 280 22.34 27.34 -0.94
CA THR A 280 23.33 26.53 -1.68
C THR A 280 23.84 25.33 -0.88
N ALA A 281 23.31 25.08 0.32
CA ALA A 281 23.69 23.94 1.14
C ALA A 281 23.45 22.61 0.39
N LEU A 282 24.46 21.74 0.42
CA LEU A 282 24.39 20.39 -0.15
C LEU A 282 23.68 19.45 0.84
N ASN A 283 23.97 19.60 2.13
CA ASN A 283 23.36 18.82 3.21
C ASN A 283 22.12 19.53 3.77
N LYS A 284 21.07 19.67 2.94
CA LYS A 284 19.85 20.44 3.28
C LYS A 284 19.11 19.97 4.54
N PHE A 285 19.26 18.70 4.90
CA PHE A 285 18.62 18.11 6.08
C PHE A 285 19.57 17.95 7.27
N ASN A 286 20.81 18.45 7.17
CA ASN A 286 21.84 18.29 8.19
C ASN A 286 22.02 16.82 8.64
N ILE A 287 22.06 15.90 7.66
CA ILE A 287 22.31 14.48 7.89
C ILE A 287 23.76 14.32 8.36
N TYR A 288 23.93 13.72 9.53
CA TYR A 288 25.26 13.44 10.06
C TYR A 288 25.88 12.21 9.38
N ALA A 289 27.13 12.30 8.95
CA ALA A 289 27.81 11.20 8.26
C ALA A 289 27.92 9.92 9.12
N ASN A 290 28.04 10.06 10.44
CA ASN A 290 28.03 8.94 11.40
C ASN A 290 26.66 8.26 11.54
N ALA A 291 25.59 8.82 10.96
CA ALA A 291 24.28 8.19 10.90
C ALA A 291 24.13 7.21 9.73
N VAL A 292 25.10 7.13 8.81
CA VAL A 292 25.09 6.16 7.70
C VAL A 292 25.41 4.77 8.26
N PRO A 293 24.48 3.78 8.19
CA PRO A 293 24.73 2.47 8.76
C PRO A 293 25.79 1.67 7.99
N ASP A 294 26.63 0.90 8.68
CA ASP A 294 27.67 0.08 8.03
C ASP A 294 27.12 -0.92 7.02
N TRP A 295 25.91 -1.43 7.25
CA TRP A 295 25.29 -2.41 6.36
C TRP A 295 25.03 -1.83 4.96
N VAL A 296 24.59 -0.57 4.84
CA VAL A 296 24.21 0.00 3.54
C VAL A 296 25.44 0.22 2.65
N LEU A 297 26.60 0.51 3.25
CA LEU A 297 27.87 0.68 2.54
C LEU A 297 28.33 -0.60 1.83
N ARG A 298 27.97 -1.78 2.36
CA ARG A 298 28.32 -3.09 1.79
C ARG A 298 27.21 -3.67 0.93
N TRP A 299 25.97 -3.31 1.23
CA TRP A 299 24.78 -3.83 0.58
C TRP A 299 24.46 -3.13 -0.75
N LEU A 300 24.67 -1.81 -0.85
CA LEU A 300 24.41 -1.07 -2.08
C LEU A 300 25.57 -1.22 -3.08
N ASP A 301 25.41 -2.12 -4.06
CA ASP A 301 26.41 -2.32 -5.13
C ASP A 301 26.46 -1.15 -6.12
N ARG A 302 27.58 -1.04 -6.85
CA ARG A 302 27.92 0.05 -7.77
C ARG A 302 26.87 0.35 -8.85
N LYS A 303 26.01 -0.60 -9.21
CA LYS A 303 24.99 -0.45 -10.26
C LYS A 303 23.55 -0.34 -9.72
N GLY A 304 23.36 -0.58 -8.42
CA GLY A 304 22.05 -0.50 -7.78
C GLY A 304 21.69 0.92 -7.33
N GLY A 305 20.45 1.08 -6.91
CA GLY A 305 19.93 2.31 -6.28
C GLY A 305 18.49 2.10 -5.83
N TYR A 306 18.03 2.89 -4.87
CA TYR A 306 16.65 2.82 -4.37
C TYR A 306 16.20 4.12 -3.73
N LEU A 307 14.90 4.25 -3.53
CA LEU A 307 14.32 5.31 -2.70
C LEU A 307 14.39 4.85 -1.24
N VAL A 308 15.10 5.62 -0.39
CA VAL A 308 15.23 5.35 1.04
C VAL A 308 13.87 5.35 1.74
N GLY A 309 13.80 4.70 2.90
CA GLY A 309 12.54 4.52 3.62
C GLY A 309 11.90 5.82 4.07
N ASN A 310 12.70 6.80 4.48
CA ASN A 310 12.23 8.06 5.05
C ASN A 310 13.30 9.15 5.00
N VAL A 311 12.88 10.41 4.94
CA VAL A 311 13.76 11.58 4.98
C VAL A 311 13.12 12.65 5.85
N GLY A 312 13.88 13.17 6.83
CA GLY A 312 13.44 14.23 7.72
C GLY A 312 14.60 15.08 8.22
N VAL A 313 14.31 16.01 9.13
CA VAL A 313 15.31 16.92 9.70
C VAL A 313 16.30 16.12 10.56
N GLY A 314 17.59 16.15 10.19
CA GLY A 314 18.66 15.44 10.88
C GLY A 314 18.61 13.91 10.76
N TRP A 315 17.71 13.37 9.92
CA TRP A 315 17.41 11.95 9.89
C TRP A 315 17.11 11.43 8.48
N MET A 316 17.69 10.27 8.16
CA MET A 316 17.42 9.52 6.95
C MET A 316 17.30 8.05 7.33
N ASP A 317 16.19 7.41 6.96
CA ASP A 317 15.99 5.98 7.16
C ASP A 317 16.50 5.23 5.93
N PHE A 318 17.69 4.68 6.03
CA PHE A 318 18.34 3.95 4.94
C PHE A 318 17.66 2.62 4.61
N ARG A 319 16.71 2.11 5.40
CA ARG A 319 16.07 0.82 5.09
C ARG A 319 15.41 0.83 3.71
N PHE A 320 15.54 -0.27 2.99
CA PHE A 320 14.82 -0.51 1.75
C PHE A 320 13.39 -0.94 2.09
N PHE A 321 12.38 -0.28 1.52
CA PHE A 321 10.97 -0.68 1.63
C PHE A 321 10.46 -1.09 0.25
N SER A 322 10.04 -2.34 0.14
CA SER A 322 9.72 -2.96 -1.15
C SER A 322 8.53 -2.29 -1.82
N GLN A 323 7.41 -2.16 -1.11
CA GLN A 323 6.18 -1.64 -1.70
C GLN A 323 6.35 -0.20 -2.19
N GLY A 324 6.98 0.69 -1.40
CA GLY A 324 7.23 2.07 -1.83
C GLY A 324 8.12 2.18 -3.08
N ASN A 325 9.16 1.35 -3.18
CA ASN A 325 10.02 1.32 -4.37
C ASN A 325 9.29 0.76 -5.60
N LEU A 326 8.56 -0.34 -5.44
CA LEU A 326 7.84 -1.00 -6.53
C LEU A 326 6.68 -0.14 -7.05
N LEU A 327 5.89 0.46 -6.17
CA LEU A 327 4.84 1.41 -6.54
C LEU A 327 5.41 2.65 -7.25
N SER A 328 6.61 3.10 -6.87
CA SER A 328 7.27 4.22 -7.54
C SER A 328 7.64 3.87 -9.00
N ILE A 329 8.03 2.62 -9.27
CA ILE A 329 8.26 2.13 -10.63
C ILE A 329 6.94 2.04 -11.40
N ILE A 330 5.93 1.36 -10.84
CA ILE A 330 4.63 1.10 -11.49
C ILE A 330 3.98 2.43 -11.91
N SER A 331 3.95 3.40 -11.00
CA SER A 331 3.32 4.71 -11.22
C SER A 331 4.11 5.69 -12.09
N ALA A 332 5.36 5.35 -12.44
CA ALA A 332 6.35 6.23 -13.07
C ALA A 332 6.75 7.46 -12.22
N LEU A 333 6.69 7.33 -10.89
CA LEU A 333 7.30 8.30 -9.97
C LEU A 333 8.82 8.31 -10.13
N THR A 334 9.46 7.16 -10.27
CA THR A 334 10.89 7.07 -10.61
C THR A 334 11.12 7.38 -12.09
N THR A 335 12.32 7.84 -12.41
CA THR A 335 12.80 7.83 -13.80
C THR A 335 13.11 6.40 -14.27
N ASP A 336 13.22 6.17 -15.58
CA ASP A 336 13.56 4.84 -16.12
C ASP A 336 14.90 4.33 -15.57
N LYS A 337 15.91 5.21 -15.48
CA LYS A 337 17.23 4.88 -14.90
C LYS A 337 17.14 4.48 -13.44
N GLN A 338 16.35 5.19 -12.65
CA GLN A 338 16.13 4.85 -11.24
C GLN A 338 15.39 3.51 -11.11
N SER A 339 14.41 3.28 -11.97
CA SER A 339 13.63 2.04 -11.99
C SER A 339 14.50 0.84 -12.34
N GLU A 340 15.35 0.96 -13.36
CA GLU A 340 16.34 -0.05 -13.73
C GLU A 340 17.33 -0.34 -12.60
N ALA A 341 17.82 0.70 -11.91
CA ALA A 341 18.74 0.55 -10.78
C ALA A 341 18.09 -0.10 -9.55
N ILE A 342 16.79 0.14 -9.30
CA ILE A 342 16.03 -0.57 -8.25
C ILE A 342 15.92 -2.06 -8.57
N LEU A 343 15.52 -2.42 -9.80
CA LEU A 343 15.39 -3.82 -10.19
C LEU A 343 16.76 -4.52 -10.24
N THR A 344 17.81 -3.82 -10.67
CA THR A 344 19.19 -4.31 -10.60
C THR A 344 19.60 -4.59 -9.16
N LEU A 345 19.26 -3.71 -8.22
CA LEU A 345 19.54 -3.94 -6.80
C LEU A 345 18.79 -5.17 -6.27
N ILE A 346 17.52 -5.36 -6.66
CA ILE A 346 16.74 -6.56 -6.30
C ILE A 346 17.39 -7.83 -6.82
N GLU A 347 17.84 -7.82 -8.08
CA GLU A 347 18.55 -8.96 -8.68
C GLU A 347 19.89 -9.25 -7.98
N GLN A 348 20.66 -8.20 -7.66
CA GLN A 348 21.96 -8.34 -6.99
C GLN A 348 21.83 -8.80 -5.53
N GLN A 349 20.78 -8.35 -4.84
CA GLN A 349 20.49 -8.66 -3.44
C GLN A 349 19.38 -9.70 -3.33
N TRP A 350 19.26 -10.59 -4.32
CA TRP A 350 18.19 -11.58 -4.42
C TRP A 350 18.03 -12.43 -3.16
N SER A 351 19.14 -12.92 -2.60
CA SER A 351 19.11 -13.70 -1.36
C SER A 351 18.55 -12.90 -0.17
N SER A 352 18.87 -11.61 -0.09
CA SER A 352 18.44 -10.75 1.02
C SER A 352 17.03 -10.21 0.83
N LEU A 353 16.57 -9.96 -0.39
CA LEU A 353 15.27 -9.34 -0.66
C LEU A 353 14.19 -10.34 -1.06
N ILE A 354 14.55 -11.43 -1.71
CA ILE A 354 13.64 -12.51 -2.11
C ILE A 354 13.83 -13.74 -1.22
N GLY A 355 15.06 -14.24 -1.09
CA GLY A 355 15.33 -15.46 -0.32
C GLY A 355 14.56 -16.68 -0.87
N GLU A 356 13.90 -17.42 0.02
CA GLU A 356 13.05 -18.59 -0.28
C GLU A 356 11.56 -18.23 -0.39
N MET A 357 11.18 -16.95 -0.24
CA MET A 357 9.80 -16.49 -0.40
C MET A 357 9.74 -15.02 -0.83
N PRO A 358 9.25 -14.67 -2.04
CA PRO A 358 9.10 -13.26 -2.43
C PRO A 358 8.05 -12.55 -1.57
N MET A 359 8.27 -11.33 -1.10
CA MET A 359 9.57 -10.69 -0.90
C MET A 359 9.58 -9.98 0.45
N LYS A 360 10.75 -9.59 0.95
CA LYS A 360 10.84 -8.84 2.20
C LYS A 360 10.02 -7.56 2.14
N ILE A 361 9.29 -7.24 3.21
CA ILE A 361 8.59 -5.96 3.33
C ILE A 361 9.56 -4.79 3.45
N CYS A 362 10.62 -4.99 4.24
CA CYS A 362 11.73 -4.06 4.37
C CYS A 362 13.06 -4.79 4.62
N TYR A 363 14.18 -4.09 4.41
CA TYR A 363 15.50 -4.62 4.70
C TYR A 363 16.48 -3.53 5.18
N PRO A 364 17.34 -3.82 6.17
CA PRO A 364 17.35 -5.01 7.02
C PRO A 364 16.31 -4.92 8.15
N ALA A 365 16.16 -6.01 8.91
CA ALA A 365 15.44 -5.95 10.18
C ALA A 365 16.19 -5.09 11.21
N VAL A 366 15.46 -4.35 12.05
CA VAL A 366 16.01 -3.69 13.24
C VAL A 366 16.22 -4.73 14.34
N MET A 367 17.36 -4.66 15.03
CA MET A 367 17.81 -5.69 15.98
C MET A 367 18.33 -5.08 17.29
N GLY A 368 18.41 -5.91 18.33
CA GLY A 368 19.01 -5.52 19.61
C GLY A 368 18.39 -4.25 20.19
N ARG A 369 19.24 -3.30 20.59
CA ARG A 369 18.79 -2.07 21.23
C ARG A 369 17.95 -1.17 20.30
N ASP A 370 18.23 -1.19 19.00
CA ASP A 370 17.44 -0.44 18.03
C ASP A 370 16.02 -1.00 17.92
N TRP A 371 15.86 -2.32 17.94
CA TRP A 371 14.53 -2.94 18.00
C TRP A 371 13.76 -2.51 19.25
N GLU A 372 14.40 -2.54 20.42
CA GLU A 372 13.78 -2.11 21.69
C GLU A 372 13.31 -0.65 21.61
N ILE A 373 14.16 0.26 21.11
CA ILE A 373 13.89 1.70 21.06
C ILE A 373 12.86 2.05 19.97
N ILE A 374 13.05 1.53 18.75
CA ILE A 374 12.24 1.88 17.59
C ILE A 374 10.84 1.29 17.74
N THR A 375 10.74 0.01 18.09
CA THR A 375 9.44 -0.70 18.13
C THR A 375 8.76 -0.59 19.49
N GLY A 376 9.48 -0.24 20.54
CA GLY A 376 8.97 -0.32 21.91
C GLY A 376 8.85 -1.76 22.42
N CYS A 377 9.81 -2.61 22.06
CA CYS A 377 9.83 -4.04 22.38
C CYS A 377 8.61 -4.81 21.84
N ASP A 378 8.13 -4.48 20.64
CA ASP A 378 6.94 -5.09 20.05
C ASP A 378 7.16 -6.59 19.75
N PRO A 379 6.46 -7.52 20.43
CA PRO A 379 6.71 -8.94 20.29
C PRO A 379 6.25 -9.54 18.96
N LYS A 380 5.39 -8.84 18.19
CA LYS A 380 5.00 -9.27 16.84
C LYS A 380 6.07 -8.90 15.79
N ASN A 381 6.86 -7.87 16.08
CA ASN A 381 7.90 -7.33 15.19
C ASN A 381 9.32 -7.66 15.67
N VAL A 382 9.53 -8.87 16.20
CA VAL A 382 10.89 -9.37 16.48
C VAL A 382 11.73 -9.40 15.19
N PRO A 383 13.08 -9.37 15.28
CA PRO A 383 13.93 -9.39 14.10
C PRO A 383 13.56 -10.48 13.09
N TRP A 384 13.43 -10.09 11.82
CA TRP A 384 13.06 -10.94 10.69
C TRP A 384 11.67 -11.57 10.83
N SER A 385 10.72 -10.82 11.41
CA SER A 385 9.33 -11.25 11.55
C SER A 385 8.34 -10.14 11.23
N TYR A 386 7.20 -10.52 10.66
CA TYR A 386 6.08 -9.62 10.36
C TYR A 386 6.55 -8.36 9.62
N HIS A 387 6.38 -7.15 10.16
CA HIS A 387 6.84 -5.92 9.51
C HIS A 387 8.35 -5.69 9.60
N ASN A 388 9.03 -6.34 10.55
CA ASN A 388 10.45 -6.15 10.81
C ASN A 388 11.31 -7.11 9.98
N GLY A 389 11.24 -6.96 8.66
CA GLY A 389 12.04 -7.74 7.70
C GLY A 389 11.49 -9.14 7.37
N GLY A 390 10.22 -9.41 7.71
CA GLY A 390 9.50 -10.59 7.23
C GLY A 390 9.25 -10.55 5.71
N ASN A 391 9.02 -11.72 5.12
CA ASN A 391 8.70 -11.90 3.72
C ASN A 391 7.18 -11.97 3.53
N TRP A 392 6.63 -11.14 2.65
CA TRP A 392 5.19 -10.98 2.46
C TRP A 392 4.81 -11.38 1.03
N PRO A 393 4.16 -12.55 0.85
CA PRO A 393 3.78 -13.07 -0.46
C PRO A 393 2.95 -12.11 -1.32
N VAL A 394 2.09 -11.30 -0.69
CA VAL A 394 1.27 -10.30 -1.39
C VAL A 394 2.13 -9.37 -2.28
N LEU A 395 3.36 -9.04 -1.88
CA LEU A 395 4.23 -8.10 -2.62
C LEU A 395 4.71 -8.66 -3.98
N ILE A 396 4.46 -9.94 -4.27
CA ILE A 396 4.82 -10.54 -5.55
C ILE A 396 4.10 -9.85 -6.73
N TRP A 397 2.86 -9.37 -6.55
CA TRP A 397 2.13 -8.71 -7.65
C TRP A 397 2.82 -7.41 -8.07
N SER A 398 3.28 -6.62 -7.10
CA SER A 398 3.93 -5.33 -7.37
C SER A 398 5.35 -5.54 -7.90
N LEU A 399 6.05 -6.59 -7.45
CA LEU A 399 7.34 -6.99 -8.02
C LEU A 399 7.21 -7.39 -9.48
N VAL A 400 6.23 -8.24 -9.81
CA VAL A 400 5.98 -8.68 -11.18
C VAL A 400 5.55 -7.50 -12.05
N ALA A 401 4.64 -6.65 -11.57
CA ALA A 401 4.19 -5.46 -12.30
C ALA A 401 5.36 -4.53 -12.64
N ALA A 402 6.19 -4.18 -11.66
CA ALA A 402 7.37 -3.33 -11.85
C ALA A 402 8.38 -3.96 -12.81
N SER A 403 8.62 -5.27 -12.68
CA SER A 403 9.56 -6.01 -13.53
C SER A 403 9.12 -6.04 -14.99
N LEU A 404 7.84 -6.35 -15.24
CA LEU A 404 7.29 -6.41 -16.59
C LEU A 404 7.22 -5.02 -17.23
N LYS A 405 6.87 -3.97 -16.47
CA LYS A 405 6.90 -2.57 -16.94
C LYS A 405 8.29 -2.16 -17.45
N MET A 406 9.35 -2.69 -16.85
CA MET A 406 10.74 -2.42 -17.25
C MET A 406 11.34 -3.48 -18.20
N GLY A 407 10.53 -4.42 -18.69
CA GLY A 407 10.99 -5.48 -19.60
C GLY A 407 11.89 -6.54 -18.94
N GLN A 408 11.94 -6.61 -17.61
CA GLN A 408 12.77 -7.54 -16.85
C GLN A 408 11.99 -8.79 -16.41
N ALA A 409 11.43 -9.51 -17.38
CA ALA A 409 10.58 -10.68 -17.12
C ALA A 409 11.26 -11.80 -16.29
N ASN A 410 12.58 -11.87 -16.30
CA ASN A 410 13.36 -12.87 -15.55
C ASN A 410 13.15 -12.74 -14.04
N ILE A 411 13.09 -11.51 -13.52
CA ILE A 411 12.83 -11.23 -12.09
C ILE A 411 11.43 -11.73 -11.72
N ALA A 412 10.43 -11.41 -12.55
CA ALA A 412 9.06 -11.84 -12.35
C ALA A 412 8.93 -13.38 -12.33
N GLN A 413 9.51 -14.05 -13.32
CA GLN A 413 9.49 -15.51 -13.43
C GLN A 413 10.23 -16.19 -12.27
N GLY A 414 11.40 -15.65 -11.88
CA GLY A 414 12.17 -16.16 -10.76
C GLY A 414 11.42 -16.08 -9.43
N ALA A 415 10.77 -14.94 -9.16
CA ALA A 415 10.00 -14.75 -7.94
C ALA A 415 8.79 -15.70 -7.88
N ILE A 416 8.02 -15.79 -8.97
CA ILE A 416 6.89 -16.73 -9.08
C ILE A 416 7.35 -18.17 -8.86
N ALA A 417 8.44 -18.59 -9.51
CA ALA A 417 8.94 -19.95 -9.38
C ALA A 417 9.38 -20.31 -7.95
N ILE A 418 9.78 -19.33 -7.13
CA ILE A 418 10.06 -19.54 -5.71
C ILE A 418 8.76 -19.68 -4.92
N ALA A 419 7.81 -18.76 -5.10
CA ALA A 419 6.52 -18.80 -4.42
C ALA A 419 5.74 -20.11 -4.67
N GLU A 420 5.72 -20.59 -5.92
CA GLU A 420 4.99 -21.80 -6.32
C GLU A 420 5.50 -23.09 -5.65
N LYS A 421 6.72 -23.09 -5.08
CA LYS A 421 7.25 -24.27 -4.36
C LYS A 421 6.52 -24.53 -3.04
N TYR A 422 6.10 -23.45 -2.36
CA TYR A 422 5.70 -23.52 -0.96
C TYR A 422 4.28 -22.99 -0.71
N LEU A 423 3.82 -21.94 -1.42
CA LEU A 423 2.58 -21.22 -1.05
C LEU A 423 1.34 -22.11 -0.84
N ALA A 424 1.02 -23.01 -1.78
CA ALA A 424 -0.14 -23.89 -1.61
C ALA A 424 0.07 -24.96 -0.53
N ASN A 425 1.26 -25.56 -0.48
CA ASN A 425 1.58 -26.59 0.52
C ASN A 425 1.51 -26.02 1.95
N ASP A 426 1.91 -24.75 2.09
CA ASP A 426 1.88 -24.00 3.34
C ASP A 426 0.52 -23.34 3.60
N GLN A 427 -0.49 -23.61 2.77
CA GLN A 427 -1.87 -23.12 2.92
C GLN A 427 -1.98 -21.59 2.90
N TRP A 428 -1.24 -20.96 1.98
CA TRP A 428 -1.31 -19.52 1.68
C TRP A 428 -1.12 -18.62 2.92
N PRO A 429 0.04 -18.68 3.61
CA PRO A 429 0.27 -17.86 4.79
C PRO A 429 0.27 -16.36 4.52
N GLU A 430 -0.08 -15.58 5.54
CA GLU A 430 -0.03 -14.12 5.54
C GLU A 430 1.39 -13.59 5.32
N TYR A 431 2.38 -14.16 6.01
CA TYR A 431 3.78 -13.78 5.93
C TYR A 431 4.70 -14.93 6.35
N TYR A 432 5.99 -14.79 6.06
CA TYR A 432 7.07 -15.69 6.42
C TYR A 432 8.13 -14.94 7.24
N ASP A 433 8.69 -15.64 8.21
CA ASP A 433 9.79 -15.20 9.06
C ASP A 433 11.12 -15.79 8.58
N ASP A 434 12.21 -15.41 9.26
CA ASP A 434 13.61 -15.76 9.01
C ASP A 434 14.33 -14.81 8.03
N GLN A 435 15.66 -14.78 8.11
CA GLN A 435 16.51 -13.98 7.22
C GLN A 435 16.23 -14.29 5.75
N ASP A 436 15.96 -15.56 5.43
CA ASP A 436 15.69 -15.99 4.06
C ASP A 436 14.19 -16.18 3.78
N GLY A 437 13.29 -15.97 4.75
CA GLY A 437 11.84 -16.21 4.57
C GLY A 437 11.45 -17.70 4.54
N LYS A 438 12.19 -18.56 5.25
CA LYS A 438 12.02 -20.03 5.22
C LYS A 438 10.92 -20.57 6.13
N ILE A 439 10.50 -19.79 7.13
CA ILE A 439 9.62 -20.26 8.19
C ILE A 439 8.29 -19.55 8.04
N ILE A 440 7.17 -20.28 8.09
CA ILE A 440 5.84 -19.66 8.15
C ILE A 440 5.80 -18.69 9.34
N GLY A 441 5.28 -17.49 9.13
CA GLY A 441 5.29 -16.44 10.13
C GLY A 441 4.69 -16.89 11.46
N ARG A 442 5.33 -16.51 12.57
CA ARG A 442 4.97 -16.99 13.92
C ARG A 442 3.49 -16.86 14.27
N GLN A 443 2.85 -15.81 13.77
CA GLN A 443 1.42 -15.51 13.96
C GLN A 443 0.70 -15.32 12.62
N ALA A 444 1.25 -15.85 11.53
CA ALA A 444 0.65 -15.74 10.21
C ALA A 444 -0.69 -16.46 10.16
N ARG A 445 -1.71 -15.78 9.66
CA ARG A 445 -2.96 -16.46 9.27
C ARG A 445 -2.75 -17.29 8.02
N LEU A 446 -3.46 -18.41 7.94
CA LEU A 446 -3.52 -19.22 6.74
C LEU A 446 -4.68 -18.77 5.85
N TYR A 447 -4.62 -19.12 4.57
CA TYR A 447 -5.60 -18.68 3.57
C TYR A 447 -5.82 -17.16 3.60
N GLN A 448 -4.70 -16.43 3.72
CA GLN A 448 -4.73 -14.98 3.68
C GLN A 448 -5.05 -14.53 2.26
N THR A 449 -6.14 -13.79 2.10
CA THR A 449 -6.72 -13.49 0.79
C THR A 449 -5.78 -12.67 -0.09
N TRP A 450 -5.03 -11.72 0.48
CA TRP A 450 -4.06 -10.93 -0.31
C TRP A 450 -2.83 -11.73 -0.77
N THR A 451 -2.51 -12.85 -0.12
CA THR A 451 -1.41 -13.74 -0.52
C THR A 451 -1.87 -14.51 -1.76
N ILE A 452 -3.10 -15.01 -1.72
CA ILE A 452 -3.77 -15.68 -2.84
C ILE A 452 -3.93 -14.72 -4.02
N SER A 453 -4.52 -13.54 -3.79
CA SER A 453 -4.78 -12.58 -4.87
C SER A 453 -3.51 -11.94 -5.41
N GLY A 454 -2.50 -11.69 -4.57
CA GLY A 454 -1.18 -11.24 -5.01
C GLY A 454 -0.53 -12.24 -5.97
N TYR A 455 -0.58 -13.53 -5.66
CA TYR A 455 -0.12 -14.59 -6.56
C TYR A 455 -0.93 -14.63 -7.88
N LEU A 456 -2.27 -14.56 -7.80
CA LEU A 456 -3.13 -14.56 -8.99
C LEU A 456 -2.83 -13.37 -9.92
N VAL A 457 -2.73 -12.16 -9.37
CA VAL A 457 -2.41 -10.96 -10.16
C VAL A 457 -1.03 -11.12 -10.81
N ALA A 458 -0.02 -11.60 -10.08
CA ALA A 458 1.29 -11.88 -10.64
C ALA A 458 1.22 -12.87 -11.82
N GLN A 459 0.45 -13.95 -11.71
CA GLN A 459 0.24 -14.90 -12.80
C GLN A 459 -0.46 -14.26 -14.01
N TYR A 460 -1.52 -13.50 -13.78
CA TYR A 460 -2.28 -12.87 -14.86
C TYR A 460 -1.44 -11.82 -15.61
N LEU A 461 -0.66 -11.01 -14.90
CA LEU A 461 0.25 -10.05 -15.51
C LEU A 461 1.33 -10.76 -16.35
N LEU A 462 1.87 -11.88 -15.86
CA LEU A 462 2.86 -12.66 -16.60
C LEU A 462 2.25 -13.30 -17.86
N GLN A 463 1.00 -13.74 -17.79
CA GLN A 463 0.28 -14.32 -18.92
C GLN A 463 -0.06 -13.27 -19.98
N ASN A 464 -0.49 -12.08 -19.56
CA ASN A 464 -0.81 -10.98 -20.45
C ASN A 464 -0.33 -9.64 -19.87
N PRO A 465 0.86 -9.17 -20.28
CA PRO A 465 1.40 -7.89 -19.83
C PRO A 465 0.55 -6.66 -20.19
N GLN A 466 -0.43 -6.77 -21.11
CA GLN A 466 -1.35 -5.66 -21.41
C GLN A 466 -2.19 -5.25 -20.18
N HIS A 467 -2.40 -6.17 -19.23
CA HIS A 467 -3.07 -5.84 -17.97
C HIS A 467 -2.29 -4.82 -17.11
N LEU A 468 -1.01 -4.54 -17.41
CA LEU A 468 -0.27 -3.44 -16.78
C LEU A 468 -0.90 -2.07 -17.04
N GLU A 469 -1.62 -1.89 -18.15
CA GLU A 469 -2.28 -0.62 -18.48
C GLU A 469 -3.35 -0.23 -17.45
N LEU A 470 -3.89 -1.21 -16.71
CA LEU A 470 -4.85 -0.99 -15.63
C LEU A 470 -4.23 -0.23 -14.45
N ILE A 471 -2.94 -0.47 -14.13
CA ILE A 471 -2.28 -0.01 -12.91
C ILE A 471 -1.34 1.18 -13.11
#